data_AF-A0A847ASH0-F1
#
_entry.id   AF-A0A847ASH0-F1
#
_cell.length_a   1.000
_cell.length_b   1.000
_cell.length_c   1.000
_cell.angle_alpha   90.00
_cell.angle_beta   90.00
_cell.angle_gamma   90.00
#
_symmetry.space_group_name_H-M   'P 1'
#
loop_
_entity.id
_entity.type
_entity.pdbx_description
1 polymer ?
#
loop_
_entity_poly.entity_id
_entity_poly.type
_entity_poly.pdbx_seq_one_letter_code
_entity_poly.pdbx_strand_id
1 'polypeptide(L)'
;MSVDPLHFKYPELTPFQYASNRCITGIDMDGLEYYVSTSGRFLRRGININSHNIYIEQRIYEAHHIYHPAVDRVARQVGKPTQTYENRIEFEEKIKYTQIAPWMTLAFSELALGVKEGTKNDQTSPVKYLSYEGVPKSMQSKVESTFWCAAFVNYVLEESGYIGETVNPLAVENWNGTWREWENGYEINRPSYGAIVTFGDTHMGFVVGLSDDGTKLIVLGGNQNDEVNVSEYDIKDDFKYYLPNGYQPKEFENEEEFLHQSYQGIIKNGGKTQ
;
A
#
# COMPACT_ATOMS: atom_id res chain seq x y z
N MET A 1 5.19 -2.32 -47.04
CA MET A 1 5.18 -1.22 -46.04
C MET A 1 4.46 -0.05 -46.70
N SER A 2 3.30 0.34 -46.16
CA SER A 2 2.49 1.43 -46.73
C SER A 2 3.10 2.78 -46.35
N VAL A 3 3.39 3.61 -47.34
CA VAL A 3 3.80 5.00 -47.14
C VAL A 3 2.56 5.85 -46.86
N ASP A 4 2.65 6.72 -45.84
CA ASP A 4 1.59 7.62 -45.43
C ASP A 4 1.22 8.60 -46.58
N PRO A 5 -0.02 8.60 -47.09
CA PRO A 5 -0.45 9.45 -48.19
C PRO A 5 -0.37 10.96 -47.89
N LEU A 6 -0.22 11.35 -46.62
CA LEU A 6 -0.24 12.76 -46.20
C LEU A 6 1.13 13.44 -46.25
N HIS A 7 2.22 12.69 -46.40
CA HIS A 7 3.59 13.22 -46.39
C HIS A 7 3.84 14.29 -47.45
N PHE A 8 3.25 14.14 -48.65
CA PHE A 8 3.43 15.11 -49.73
C PHE A 8 2.69 16.43 -49.52
N LYS A 9 1.69 16.45 -48.64
CA LYS A 9 0.87 17.64 -48.39
C LYS A 9 1.40 18.48 -47.23
N TYR A 10 2.20 17.88 -46.34
CA TYR A 10 2.79 18.52 -45.16
C TYR A 10 4.23 18.01 -44.92
N PRO A 11 5.19 18.38 -45.78
CA PRO A 11 6.56 17.84 -45.75
C PRO A 11 7.36 18.22 -44.51
N GLU A 12 6.95 19.26 -43.80
CA GLU A 12 7.51 19.70 -42.51
C GLU A 12 7.11 18.81 -41.32
N LEU A 13 6.17 17.87 -41.52
CA LEU A 13 5.74 16.94 -40.50
C LEU A 13 6.42 15.58 -40.67
N THR A 14 7.11 15.12 -39.62
CA THR A 14 7.74 13.79 -39.61
C THR A 14 6.69 12.70 -39.35
N PRO A 15 6.89 11.45 -39.81
CA PRO A 15 5.92 10.35 -39.63
C PRO A 15 5.59 10.01 -38.17
N PHE A 16 6.28 10.61 -37.19
CA PHE A 16 6.07 10.42 -35.76
C PHE A 16 5.14 11.48 -35.11
N GLN A 17 4.49 12.34 -35.89
CA GLN A 17 3.59 13.39 -35.39
C GLN A 17 2.10 12.99 -35.32
N TYR A 18 1.80 11.74 -34.97
CA TYR A 18 0.43 11.33 -34.60
C TYR A 18 0.16 11.53 -33.10
N ALA A 19 0.50 12.72 -32.60
CA ALA A 19 0.14 13.16 -31.26
C ALA A 19 -0.09 14.68 -31.27
N SER A 20 -1.13 15.11 -31.99
CA SER A 20 -1.66 16.46 -31.84
C SER A 20 -2.21 16.61 -30.41
N ASN A 21 -1.56 17.49 -29.65
CA ASN A 21 -2.03 18.10 -28.39
C ASN A 21 -2.05 17.24 -27.10
N ARG A 22 -1.00 16.48 -26.76
CA ARG A 22 -0.54 16.20 -25.36
C ARG A 22 0.56 15.13 -25.27
N CYS A 23 1.77 15.44 -25.74
CA CYS A 23 2.88 14.48 -25.76
C CYS A 23 3.66 14.39 -24.42
N ILE A 24 3.17 15.01 -23.35
CA ILE A 24 3.84 14.99 -22.02
C ILE A 24 2.88 14.96 -20.81
N THR A 25 1.61 14.60 -20.98
CA THR A 25 0.66 14.52 -19.85
C THR A 25 0.32 13.09 -19.41
N GLY A 26 0.97 12.08 -19.98
CA GLY A 26 0.84 10.69 -19.56
C GLY A 26 2.13 10.22 -18.89
N ILE A 27 2.37 10.71 -17.67
CA ILE A 27 3.12 9.92 -16.69
C ILE A 27 2.24 8.71 -16.38
N ASP A 28 2.86 7.54 -16.22
CA ASP A 28 2.19 6.30 -15.89
C ASP A 28 1.04 6.49 -14.88
N MET A 29 -0.11 5.95 -15.24
CA MET A 29 -1.42 6.24 -14.67
C MET A 29 -1.92 5.07 -13.83
N ASP A 30 -1.03 4.38 -13.13
CA ASP A 30 -1.38 3.45 -12.06
C ASP A 30 -1.32 4.10 -10.65
N GLY A 31 -1.14 5.42 -10.56
CA GLY A 31 -1.29 6.26 -9.34
C GLY A 31 -2.71 6.31 -8.77
N LEU A 32 -3.19 5.17 -8.29
CA LEU A 32 -4.58 4.80 -8.32
C LEU A 32 -5.25 4.75 -6.95
N GLU A 33 -4.74 5.35 -5.88
CA GLU A 33 -5.23 4.90 -4.56
C GLU A 33 -5.75 6.02 -3.65
N TYR A 34 -5.02 6.53 -2.66
CA TYR A 34 -5.46 7.67 -1.85
C TYR A 34 -4.22 8.46 -1.48
N TYR A 35 -4.23 9.80 -1.62
CA TYR A 35 -3.07 10.62 -1.32
C TYR A 35 -3.32 11.47 -0.07
N VAL A 36 -2.42 11.34 0.90
CA VAL A 36 -2.37 12.16 2.10
C VAL A 36 -1.06 12.93 2.17
N SER A 37 -1.03 14.06 2.85
CA SER A 37 0.23 14.76 3.14
C SER A 37 1.06 13.97 4.17
N THR A 38 2.31 14.40 4.39
CA THR A 38 3.14 13.91 5.50
C THR A 38 2.51 14.14 6.89
N SER A 39 1.50 15.00 6.98
CA SER A 39 0.72 15.26 8.19
C SER A 39 -0.62 14.49 8.22
N GLY A 40 -0.84 13.54 7.32
CA GLY A 40 -2.08 12.76 7.22
C GLY A 40 -3.27 13.50 6.60
N ARG A 41 -3.10 14.76 6.16
CA ARG A 41 -4.20 15.54 5.57
C ARG A 41 -4.57 14.95 4.21
N PHE A 42 -5.84 14.61 4.01
CA PHE A 42 -6.35 14.18 2.71
C PHE A 42 -6.08 15.24 1.65
N LEU A 43 -5.46 14.82 0.54
CA LEU A 43 -5.15 15.67 -0.60
C LEU A 43 -6.12 15.40 -1.75
N ARG A 44 -6.19 14.13 -2.19
CA ARG A 44 -7.05 13.68 -3.28
C ARG A 44 -7.19 12.17 -3.31
N ARG A 45 -8.26 11.70 -3.96
CA ARG A 45 -8.44 10.28 -4.34
C ARG A 45 -7.69 9.99 -5.65
N GLY A 46 -7.15 8.79 -5.79
CA GLY A 46 -6.53 8.33 -7.03
C GLY A 46 -7.53 8.09 -8.16
N ILE A 47 -7.03 7.79 -9.36
CA ILE A 47 -7.87 7.59 -10.55
C ILE A 47 -8.66 6.26 -10.48
N ASN A 48 -8.15 5.24 -9.78
CA ASN A 48 -8.87 3.98 -9.56
C ASN A 48 -9.69 4.14 -8.29
N ILE A 49 -10.96 4.41 -8.49
CA ILE A 49 -11.90 4.47 -7.38
C ILE A 49 -12.01 3.14 -6.63
N ASN A 50 -11.60 2.01 -7.20
CA ASN A 50 -11.70 0.70 -6.57
C ASN A 50 -10.44 0.31 -5.79
N SER A 51 -9.35 1.09 -5.87
CA SER A 51 -8.18 0.81 -5.06
C SER A 51 -8.34 1.35 -3.65
N HIS A 52 -7.72 0.66 -2.70
CA HIS A 52 -7.81 0.96 -1.28
C HIS A 52 -6.43 1.24 -0.64
N ASN A 53 -5.35 1.31 -1.44
CA ASN A 53 -4.04 1.69 -0.91
C ASN A 53 -4.00 3.17 -0.52
N ILE A 54 -3.03 3.54 0.32
CA ILE A 54 -2.84 4.92 0.76
C ILE A 54 -1.36 5.29 0.58
N TYR A 55 -1.11 6.50 0.06
CA TYR A 55 0.20 7.04 -0.23
C TYR A 55 0.38 8.40 0.42
N ILE A 56 1.57 8.59 0.98
CA ILE A 56 2.06 9.88 1.43
C ILE A 56 2.64 10.62 0.23
N GLU A 57 2.12 11.80 -0.05
CA GLU A 57 2.71 12.78 -0.97
C GLU A 57 3.65 13.71 -0.19
N GLN A 58 4.94 13.68 -0.53
CA GLN A 58 5.96 14.55 0.04
C GLN A 58 6.60 15.41 -1.04
N ARG A 59 6.59 16.73 -0.83
CA ARG A 59 7.36 17.68 -1.65
C ARG A 59 8.80 17.70 -1.16
N ILE A 60 9.73 17.58 -2.10
CA ILE A 60 11.17 17.57 -1.86
C ILE A 60 11.78 18.64 -2.76
N TYR A 61 12.70 19.43 -2.22
CA TYR A 61 13.45 20.43 -2.99
C TYR A 61 14.89 19.95 -3.13
N GLU A 62 15.31 19.66 -4.35
CA GLU A 62 16.69 19.27 -4.66
C GLU A 62 17.48 20.49 -5.11
N ALA A 63 18.63 20.72 -4.47
CA ALA A 63 19.52 21.82 -4.82
C ALA A 63 20.52 21.36 -5.89
N HIS A 64 20.54 22.07 -7.02
CA HIS A 64 21.49 21.87 -8.10
C HIS A 64 22.47 23.04 -8.15
N HIS A 65 23.76 22.73 -8.05
CA HIS A 65 24.82 23.69 -8.31
C HIS A 65 25.05 23.80 -9.81
N ILE A 66 24.82 24.99 -10.35
CA ILE A 66 25.05 25.29 -11.76
C ILE A 66 26.20 26.29 -11.87
N TYR A 67 27.13 25.98 -12.77
CA TYR A 67 28.25 26.83 -13.11
C TYR A 67 28.00 27.46 -14.47
N HIS A 68 27.68 28.75 -14.49
CA HIS A 68 27.59 29.50 -15.75
C HIS A 68 28.90 30.23 -16.01
N PRO A 69 29.40 30.26 -17.27
CA PRO A 69 30.49 31.14 -17.64
C PRO A 69 30.04 32.59 -17.42
N ALA A 70 30.68 33.30 -16.50
CA ALA A 70 30.44 34.71 -16.31
C ALA A 70 31.06 35.46 -17.48
N VAL A 71 30.23 36.16 -18.25
CA VAL A 71 30.68 36.97 -19.39
C VAL A 71 31.33 38.23 -18.82
N ASP A 72 32.63 38.15 -18.57
CA ASP A 72 33.38 39.26 -18.00
C ASP A 72 33.48 40.40 -19.03
N ARG A 73 32.73 41.50 -18.81
CA ARG A 73 32.82 42.70 -19.65
C ARG A 73 34.24 43.28 -19.68
N VAL A 74 35.06 42.99 -18.66
CA VAL A 74 36.44 43.48 -18.52
C VAL A 74 37.46 42.64 -19.31
N ALA A 75 37.19 41.35 -19.55
CA ALA A 75 38.09 40.46 -20.30
C ALA A 75 38.33 40.89 -21.76
N ARG A 76 37.40 41.68 -22.35
CA ARG A 76 37.61 42.28 -23.69
C ARG A 76 38.72 43.34 -23.71
N GLN A 77 39.05 43.94 -22.57
CA GLN A 77 39.95 45.10 -22.50
C GLN A 77 41.41 44.73 -22.24
N VAL A 78 41.69 43.51 -21.76
CA VAL A 78 43.04 43.13 -21.25
C VAL A 78 43.68 41.94 -22.00
N GLY A 79 43.02 41.38 -23.02
CA GLY A 79 43.63 40.37 -23.92
C GLY A 79 43.98 39.04 -23.26
N LYS A 80 43.52 38.76 -22.04
CA LYS A 80 43.67 37.47 -21.35
C LYS A 80 42.28 36.88 -21.08
N PRO A 81 42.01 35.63 -21.50
CA PRO A 81 40.74 34.99 -21.21
C PRO A 81 40.68 34.64 -19.72
N THR A 82 39.98 35.46 -18.93
CA THR A 82 39.60 35.08 -17.58
C THR A 82 38.27 34.34 -17.68
N GLN A 83 38.29 33.01 -17.56
CA GLN A 83 37.05 32.25 -17.36
C GLN A 83 36.65 32.41 -15.89
N THR A 84 35.77 33.36 -15.63
CA THR A 84 35.06 33.46 -14.35
C THR A 84 33.80 32.61 -14.41
N TYR A 85 33.45 31.93 -13.32
CA TYR A 85 32.20 31.17 -13.21
C TYR A 85 31.31 31.82 -12.15
N GLU A 86 30.03 31.98 -12.46
CA GLU A 86 29.01 32.27 -11.46
C GLU A 86 28.46 30.95 -10.92
N ASN A 87 28.57 30.75 -9.61
CA ASN A 87 27.88 29.66 -8.92
C ASN A 87 26.45 30.10 -8.64
N ARG A 88 25.49 29.39 -9.23
CA ARG A 88 24.06 29.56 -8.95
C ARG A 88 23.52 28.29 -8.32
N ILE A 89 22.72 28.44 -7.27
CA ILE A 89 21.93 27.36 -6.71
C ILE A 89 20.54 27.45 -7.32
N GLU A 90 20.11 26.41 -8.01
CA GLU A 90 18.73 26.25 -8.48
C GLU A 90 18.05 25.14 -7.67
N PHE A 91 16.78 25.33 -7.34
CA PHE A 91 15.98 24.34 -6.61
C PHE A 91 14.98 23.71 -7.58
N GLU A 92 15.01 22.39 -7.68
CA GLU A 92 14.00 21.60 -8.40
C GLU A 92 12.99 21.06 -7.38
N GLU A 93 11.70 21.37 -7.55
CA GLU A 93 10.64 20.76 -6.76
C GLU A 93 10.29 19.38 -7.34
N LYS A 94 10.45 18.34 -6.52
CA LYS A 94 10.05 16.96 -6.82
C LYS A 94 8.99 16.49 -5.86
N ILE A 95 8.10 15.63 -6.35
CA ILE A 95 7.09 14.97 -5.52
C ILE A 95 7.48 13.50 -5.37
N LYS A 96 7.57 13.04 -4.12
CA LYS A 96 7.78 11.64 -3.77
C LYS A 96 6.51 11.06 -3.19
N TYR A 97 6.11 9.90 -3.69
CA TYR A 97 5.00 9.11 -3.16
C TYR A 97 5.54 7.92 -2.39
N THR A 98 5.04 7.69 -1.17
CA THR A 98 5.42 6.54 -0.33
C THR A 98 4.16 5.84 0.15
N GLN A 99 3.99 4.58 -0.19
CA GLN A 99 2.87 3.77 0.29
C GLN A 99 2.99 3.50 1.79
N ILE A 100 1.88 3.60 2.52
CA ILE A 100 1.78 3.13 3.90
C ILE A 100 1.20 1.72 3.95
N ALA A 101 1.61 0.94 4.94
CA ALA A 101 1.26 -0.47 5.13
C ALA A 101 1.23 -1.26 3.80
N PRO A 102 2.38 -1.45 3.12
CA PRO A 102 2.43 -1.95 1.74
C PRO A 102 1.69 -3.27 1.50
N TRP A 103 1.61 -4.12 2.53
CA TRP A 103 0.90 -5.41 2.49
C TRP A 103 -0.60 -5.29 2.25
N MET A 104 -1.19 -4.12 2.54
CA MET A 104 -2.60 -3.87 2.28
C MET A 104 -2.94 -3.96 0.79
N THR A 105 -1.98 -3.70 -0.11
CA THR A 105 -2.16 -3.90 -1.56
C THR A 105 -2.62 -5.32 -1.86
N LEU A 106 -1.89 -6.29 -1.34
CA LEU A 106 -2.18 -7.69 -1.57
C LEU A 106 -3.48 -8.08 -0.87
N ALA A 107 -3.68 -7.66 0.38
CA ALA A 107 -4.93 -7.93 1.11
C ALA A 107 -6.18 -7.47 0.34
N PHE A 108 -6.16 -6.24 -0.19
CA PHE A 108 -7.27 -5.70 -0.98
C PHE A 108 -7.37 -6.35 -2.37
N SER A 109 -6.27 -6.80 -2.96
CA SER A 109 -6.33 -7.57 -4.20
C SER A 109 -7.02 -8.92 -3.99
N GLU A 110 -6.80 -9.57 -2.83
CA GLU A 110 -7.46 -10.82 -2.46
C GLU A 110 -8.96 -10.63 -2.18
N LEU A 111 -9.33 -9.50 -1.58
CA LEU A 111 -10.73 -9.06 -1.49
C LEU A 111 -11.35 -8.88 -2.88
N ALA A 112 -10.68 -8.16 -3.77
CA ALA A 112 -11.18 -7.88 -5.12
C ALA A 112 -11.26 -9.14 -5.98
N LEU A 113 -10.37 -10.11 -5.74
CA LEU A 113 -10.40 -11.43 -6.36
C LEU A 113 -11.63 -12.26 -5.90
N GLY A 114 -12.20 -11.93 -4.75
CA GLY A 114 -13.39 -12.56 -4.21
C GLY A 114 -13.11 -13.95 -3.65
N VAL A 115 -11.99 -14.11 -2.94
CA VAL A 115 -11.59 -15.39 -2.34
C VAL A 115 -12.63 -15.85 -1.32
N LYS A 116 -13.13 -17.08 -1.49
CA LYS A 116 -14.10 -17.72 -0.60
C LYS A 116 -14.11 -19.24 -0.77
N GLU A 117 -14.67 -19.93 0.21
CA GLU A 117 -14.86 -21.37 0.14
C GLU A 117 -15.83 -21.78 -0.97
N GLY A 118 -15.68 -23.01 -1.48
CA GLY A 118 -16.59 -23.62 -2.44
C GLY A 118 -16.51 -23.07 -3.88
N THR A 119 -15.50 -22.25 -4.20
CA THR A 119 -15.32 -21.67 -5.55
C THR A 119 -14.89 -22.70 -6.60
N LYS A 120 -14.28 -23.82 -6.18
CA LYS A 120 -13.70 -24.85 -7.06
C LYS A 120 -12.66 -24.28 -8.04
N ASN A 121 -12.01 -23.17 -7.67
CA ASN A 121 -10.97 -22.52 -8.44
C ASN A 121 -9.79 -22.20 -7.50
N ASP A 122 -8.60 -22.69 -7.85
CA ASP A 122 -7.40 -22.59 -7.03
C ASP A 122 -6.99 -21.13 -6.71
N GLN A 123 -7.31 -20.17 -7.59
CA GLN A 123 -6.99 -18.76 -7.37
C GLN A 123 -7.92 -18.09 -6.35
N THR A 124 -9.18 -18.52 -6.30
CA THR A 124 -10.23 -17.94 -5.44
C THR A 124 -10.59 -18.84 -4.26
N SER A 125 -9.89 -19.96 -4.09
CA SER A 125 -10.02 -20.87 -2.95
C SER A 125 -9.04 -20.48 -1.83
N PRO A 126 -9.45 -20.53 -0.55
CA PRO A 126 -8.55 -20.26 0.57
C PRO A 126 -7.46 -21.33 0.78
N VAL A 127 -7.54 -22.48 0.09
CA VAL A 127 -6.51 -23.54 0.16
C VAL A 127 -5.12 -23.01 -0.19
N LYS A 128 -5.01 -21.98 -1.03
CA LYS A 128 -3.72 -21.36 -1.35
C LYS A 128 -3.02 -20.81 -0.09
N TYR A 129 -3.75 -20.22 0.86
CA TYR A 129 -3.19 -19.72 2.11
C TYR A 129 -2.77 -20.85 3.05
N LEU A 130 -3.41 -22.01 2.94
CA LEU A 130 -3.15 -23.18 3.76
C LEU A 130 -2.00 -24.04 3.22
N SER A 131 -1.50 -23.77 2.02
CA SER A 131 -0.56 -24.68 1.34
C SER A 131 0.59 -24.00 0.59
N TYR A 132 0.72 -22.67 0.69
CA TYR A 132 1.87 -21.95 0.12
C TYR A 132 3.17 -22.26 0.90
N GLU A 133 4.30 -21.83 0.33
CA GLU A 133 5.64 -22.21 0.78
C GLU A 133 5.96 -21.79 2.23
N GLY A 134 5.39 -20.69 2.70
CA GLY A 134 5.55 -20.20 4.08
C GLY A 134 4.90 -21.07 5.15
N VAL A 135 3.96 -21.93 4.78
CA VAL A 135 3.31 -22.86 5.73
C VAL A 135 4.16 -24.14 5.85
N PRO A 136 4.60 -24.52 7.07
CA PRO A 136 5.31 -25.77 7.29
C PRO A 136 4.54 -26.96 6.69
N LYS A 137 5.24 -27.84 5.96
CA LYS A 137 4.61 -28.99 5.26
C LYS A 137 3.72 -29.86 6.17
N SER A 138 4.05 -29.97 7.45
CA SER A 138 3.28 -30.71 8.44
C SER A 138 1.94 -30.07 8.81
N MET A 139 1.75 -28.79 8.50
CA MET A 139 0.54 -28.01 8.76
C MET A 139 -0.26 -27.69 7.51
N GLN A 140 0.28 -27.98 6.32
CA GLN A 140 -0.41 -27.67 5.08
C GLN A 140 -1.72 -28.44 4.99
N SER A 141 -2.78 -27.77 4.55
CA SER A 141 -4.11 -28.35 4.40
C SER A 141 -4.68 -28.08 3.01
N LYS A 142 -5.44 -29.05 2.50
CA LYS A 142 -6.25 -28.92 1.28
C LYS A 142 -7.75 -28.85 1.57
N VAL A 143 -8.10 -28.72 2.84
CA VAL A 143 -9.49 -28.73 3.31
C VAL A 143 -9.87 -27.30 3.66
N GLU A 144 -10.81 -26.73 2.90
CA GLU A 144 -11.28 -25.35 3.07
C GLU A 144 -11.84 -25.09 4.47
N SER A 145 -12.47 -26.08 5.12
CA SER A 145 -12.98 -25.96 6.49
C SER A 145 -11.89 -25.86 7.58
N THR A 146 -10.61 -25.85 7.22
CA THR A 146 -9.51 -25.58 8.16
C THR A 146 -9.47 -24.08 8.41
N PHE A 147 -9.49 -23.62 9.66
CA PHE A 147 -9.44 -22.18 9.96
C PHE A 147 -8.26 -21.50 9.24
N TRP A 148 -8.57 -20.48 8.44
CA TRP A 148 -7.60 -19.86 7.53
C TRP A 148 -7.46 -18.33 7.69
N CYS A 149 -7.99 -17.76 8.78
CA CYS A 149 -7.82 -16.33 9.09
C CYS A 149 -6.34 -15.95 9.30
N ALA A 150 -5.62 -16.67 10.17
CA ALA A 150 -4.19 -16.46 10.39
C ALA A 150 -3.36 -16.84 9.17
N ALA A 151 -3.78 -17.88 8.43
CA ALA A 151 -3.16 -18.29 7.17
C ALA A 151 -3.15 -17.14 6.14
N PHE A 152 -4.29 -16.46 6.01
CA PHE A 152 -4.45 -15.29 5.13
C PHE A 152 -3.53 -14.14 5.56
N VAL A 153 -3.51 -13.80 6.85
CA VAL A 153 -2.63 -12.73 7.35
C VAL A 153 -1.16 -13.06 7.10
N ASN A 154 -0.74 -14.30 7.37
CA ASN A 154 0.63 -14.73 7.13
C ASN A 154 1.01 -14.63 5.65
N TYR A 155 0.15 -15.15 4.78
CA TYR A 155 0.34 -15.12 3.32
C TYR A 155 0.48 -13.68 2.82
N VAL A 156 -0.41 -12.78 3.25
CA VAL A 156 -0.38 -11.37 2.86
C VAL A 156 0.94 -10.71 3.26
N LEU A 157 1.46 -10.97 4.46
CA LEU A 157 2.73 -10.41 4.90
C LEU A 157 3.91 -10.96 4.09
N GLU A 158 4.00 -12.29 3.94
CA GLU A 158 5.12 -12.96 3.29
C GLU A 158 5.24 -12.60 1.81
N GLU A 159 4.14 -12.64 1.08
CA GLU A 159 4.11 -12.25 -0.34
C GLU A 159 4.35 -10.74 -0.53
N SER A 160 4.18 -9.93 0.52
CA SER A 160 4.51 -8.51 0.52
C SER A 160 5.94 -8.21 0.98
N GLY A 161 6.76 -9.24 1.21
CA GLY A 161 8.16 -9.12 1.59
C GLY A 161 8.43 -8.91 3.08
N TYR A 162 7.42 -9.11 3.94
CA TYR A 162 7.56 -9.10 5.40
C TYR A 162 7.69 -10.53 5.91
N ILE A 163 8.26 -10.70 7.10
CA ILE A 163 8.35 -12.03 7.73
C ILE A 163 7.11 -12.22 8.60
N GLY A 164 6.33 -13.25 8.31
CA GLY A 164 5.16 -13.63 9.10
C GLY A 164 5.51 -14.38 10.40
N GLU A 165 4.54 -15.09 10.96
CA GLU A 165 4.78 -16.09 12.00
C GLU A 165 5.44 -17.33 11.39
N THR A 166 6.50 -17.83 12.00
CA THR A 166 7.29 -18.95 11.47
C THR A 166 7.01 -20.26 12.21
N VAL A 167 6.44 -20.16 13.40
CA VAL A 167 6.08 -21.28 14.27
C VAL A 167 4.56 -21.34 14.35
N ASN A 168 4.00 -22.34 13.68
CA ASN A 168 2.56 -22.55 13.55
C ASN A 168 1.77 -21.30 13.08
N PRO A 169 2.07 -20.74 11.89
CA PRO A 169 1.44 -19.50 11.39
C PRO A 169 -0.08 -19.53 11.29
N LEU A 170 -0.68 -20.71 11.21
CA LEU A 170 -2.13 -20.88 11.08
C LEU A 170 -2.90 -20.69 12.40
N ALA A 171 -2.19 -20.61 13.53
CA ALA A 171 -2.74 -20.58 14.87
C ALA A 171 -2.74 -19.15 15.43
N VAL A 172 -3.91 -18.54 15.62
CA VAL A 172 -4.06 -17.13 16.06
C VAL A 172 -3.38 -16.90 17.41
N GLU A 173 -3.43 -17.89 18.30
CA GLU A 173 -2.85 -17.82 19.65
C GLU A 173 -1.33 -17.61 19.68
N ASN A 174 -0.63 -17.91 18.57
CA ASN A 174 0.79 -17.65 18.39
C ASN A 174 1.08 -16.20 17.97
N TRP A 175 0.10 -15.51 17.39
CA TRP A 175 0.19 -14.09 17.06
C TRP A 175 -0.19 -13.22 18.26
N ASN A 176 -1.17 -13.67 19.06
CA ASN A 176 -1.76 -12.90 20.15
C ASN A 176 -0.88 -12.80 21.41
N GLY A 177 0.26 -13.50 21.47
CA GLY A 177 1.12 -13.48 22.66
C GLY A 177 0.69 -14.43 23.79
N THR A 178 -0.35 -15.26 23.60
CA THR A 178 -0.87 -16.16 24.65
C THR A 178 0.11 -17.30 24.93
N TRP A 179 0.64 -17.93 23.87
CA TRP A 179 1.62 -19.01 23.98
C TRP A 179 3.04 -18.56 23.68
N ARG A 180 3.17 -17.61 22.75
CA ARG A 180 4.44 -17.09 22.27
C ARG A 180 4.25 -15.66 21.79
N GLU A 181 5.22 -14.80 22.07
CA GLU A 181 5.31 -13.50 21.42
C GLU A 181 5.67 -13.68 19.95
N TRP A 182 5.00 -12.95 19.06
CA TRP A 182 5.33 -12.95 17.63
C TRP A 182 6.68 -12.25 17.42
N GLU A 183 7.75 -13.04 17.21
CA GLU A 183 9.14 -12.55 17.14
C GLU A 183 9.41 -11.63 15.94
N ASN A 184 8.58 -11.69 14.90
CA ASN A 184 8.73 -10.90 13.68
C ASN A 184 7.82 -9.66 13.64
N GLY A 185 7.24 -9.29 14.77
CA GLY A 185 6.51 -8.05 14.92
C GLY A 185 6.64 -7.45 16.31
N TYR A 186 5.86 -6.40 16.53
CA TYR A 186 5.77 -5.72 17.81
C TYR A 186 4.35 -5.25 18.06
N GLU A 187 3.94 -5.28 19.33
CA GLU A 187 2.62 -4.83 19.77
C GLU A 187 2.55 -3.30 19.79
N ILE A 188 1.41 -2.75 19.39
CA ILE A 188 1.04 -1.34 19.54
C ILE A 188 -0.22 -1.22 20.40
N ASN A 189 -0.35 -0.12 21.13
CA ASN A 189 -1.40 0.07 22.13
C ASN A 189 -2.71 0.67 21.60
N ARG A 190 -2.78 0.97 20.30
CA ARG A 190 -3.94 1.58 19.63
C ARG A 190 -4.06 1.06 18.20
N PRO A 191 -5.25 1.06 17.59
CA PRO A 191 -5.41 0.70 16.19
C PRO A 191 -4.60 1.65 15.30
N SER A 192 -4.01 1.08 14.25
CA SER A 192 -3.30 1.80 13.17
C SER A 192 -3.72 1.20 11.85
N TYR A 193 -3.80 2.00 10.79
CA TYR A 193 -4.10 1.47 9.46
C TYR A 193 -3.07 0.40 9.06
N GLY A 194 -3.57 -0.73 8.57
CA GLY A 194 -2.79 -1.91 8.20
C GLY A 194 -2.29 -2.75 9.36
N ALA A 195 -2.45 -2.33 10.62
CA ALA A 195 -2.07 -3.14 11.76
C ALA A 195 -2.86 -4.46 11.78
N ILE A 196 -2.20 -5.52 12.22
CA ILE A 196 -2.82 -6.80 12.49
C ILE A 196 -3.59 -6.65 13.80
N VAL A 197 -4.87 -6.99 13.83
CA VAL A 197 -5.66 -7.08 15.05
C VAL A 197 -5.94 -8.54 15.38
N THR A 198 -5.78 -8.93 16.64
CA THR A 198 -6.21 -10.23 17.18
C THR A 198 -7.42 -10.06 18.08
N PHE A 199 -8.39 -10.97 17.93
CA PHE A 199 -9.61 -11.04 18.73
C PHE A 199 -9.46 -12.17 19.75
N GLY A 200 -8.60 -11.94 20.76
CA GLY A 200 -8.08 -13.03 21.56
C GLY A 200 -7.37 -14.08 20.70
N ASP A 201 -7.68 -15.36 20.93
CA ASP A 201 -7.07 -16.49 20.23
C ASP A 201 -7.97 -17.06 19.11
N THR A 202 -9.07 -16.39 18.75
CA THR A 202 -10.09 -17.00 17.85
C THR A 202 -10.10 -16.43 16.44
N HIS A 203 -9.71 -15.18 16.26
CA HIS A 203 -9.71 -14.53 14.94
C HIS A 203 -8.65 -13.43 14.81
N MET A 204 -8.32 -13.07 13.57
CA MET A 204 -7.43 -11.96 13.28
C MET A 204 -7.65 -11.39 11.87
N GLY A 205 -7.18 -10.15 11.65
CA GLY A 205 -7.23 -9.49 10.35
C GLY A 205 -6.43 -8.18 10.35
N PHE A 206 -6.60 -7.37 9.32
CA PHE A 206 -5.97 -6.07 9.18
C PHE A 206 -6.95 -4.93 9.47
N VAL A 207 -6.55 -3.97 10.29
CA VAL A 207 -7.29 -2.74 10.54
C VAL A 207 -7.32 -1.91 9.26
N VAL A 208 -8.51 -1.57 8.77
CA VAL A 208 -8.68 -0.69 7.60
C VAL A 208 -9.40 0.60 7.94
N GLY A 209 -9.97 0.74 9.13
CA GLY A 209 -10.57 1.98 9.61
C GLY A 209 -11.38 1.81 10.89
N LEU A 210 -12.16 2.85 11.21
CA LEU A 210 -13.10 2.91 12.33
C LEU A 210 -14.49 3.31 11.82
N SER A 211 -15.55 2.85 12.50
CA SER A 211 -16.92 3.36 12.26
C SER A 211 -17.00 4.86 12.53
N ASP A 212 -17.97 5.55 11.93
CA ASP A 212 -18.16 7.01 12.09
C ASP A 212 -18.27 7.46 13.56
N ASP A 213 -18.79 6.60 14.44
CA ASP A 213 -18.94 6.86 15.88
C ASP A 213 -17.74 6.40 16.73
N GLY A 214 -16.72 5.79 16.11
CA GLY A 214 -15.51 5.30 16.75
C GLY A 214 -15.71 4.06 17.64
N THR A 215 -16.91 3.47 17.65
CA THR A 215 -17.22 2.33 18.53
C THR A 215 -16.81 0.98 17.95
N LYS A 216 -16.58 0.92 16.64
CA LYS A 216 -16.26 -0.31 15.93
C LYS A 216 -15.00 -0.19 15.10
N LEU A 217 -14.25 -1.28 15.09
CA LEU A 217 -13.10 -1.49 14.25
C LEU A 217 -13.55 -2.09 12.91
N ILE A 218 -13.08 -1.50 11.81
CA ILE A 218 -13.31 -2.02 10.46
C ILE A 218 -12.10 -2.86 10.07
N VAL A 219 -12.33 -4.13 9.75
CA VAL A 219 -11.26 -5.12 9.60
C VAL A 219 -11.40 -5.91 8.30
N LEU A 220 -10.33 -5.91 7.51
CA LEU A 220 -10.14 -6.77 6.35
C LEU A 220 -9.49 -8.08 6.80
N GLY A 221 -10.20 -9.20 6.66
CA GLY A 221 -9.72 -10.50 7.13
C GLY A 221 -10.17 -11.65 6.24
N GLY A 222 -9.46 -12.77 6.37
CA GLY A 222 -9.85 -14.05 5.80
C GLY A 222 -10.74 -14.84 6.75
N ASN A 223 -11.45 -15.83 6.21
CA ASN A 223 -12.36 -16.72 6.93
C ASN A 223 -13.49 -15.99 7.69
N GLN A 224 -13.82 -14.78 7.27
CA GLN A 224 -14.93 -14.01 7.81
C GLN A 224 -16.17 -14.41 7.00
N ASN A 225 -17.06 -15.23 7.55
CA ASN A 225 -18.15 -15.85 6.76
C ASN A 225 -17.64 -16.64 5.55
N ASP A 226 -16.60 -17.46 5.76
CA ASP A 226 -16.01 -18.36 4.76
C ASP A 226 -15.45 -17.63 3.52
N GLU A 227 -15.06 -16.36 3.67
CA GLU A 227 -14.50 -15.52 2.60
C GLU A 227 -13.51 -14.47 3.11
N VAL A 228 -12.75 -13.87 2.17
CA VAL A 228 -12.03 -12.62 2.40
C VAL A 228 -13.01 -11.48 2.25
N ASN A 229 -13.25 -10.73 3.32
CA ASN A 229 -14.14 -9.56 3.30
C ASN A 229 -13.71 -8.49 4.30
N VAL A 230 -14.46 -7.39 4.31
CA VAL A 230 -14.35 -6.35 5.34
C VAL A 230 -15.56 -6.41 6.25
N SER A 231 -15.32 -6.49 7.55
CA SER A 231 -16.35 -6.58 8.59
C SER A 231 -16.08 -5.61 9.74
N GLU A 232 -17.14 -5.26 10.45
CA GLU A 232 -17.09 -4.45 11.66
C GLU A 232 -17.07 -5.32 12.93
N TYR A 233 -16.30 -4.90 13.92
CA TYR A 233 -16.23 -5.50 15.25
C TYR A 233 -16.33 -4.43 16.32
N ASP A 234 -17.20 -4.63 17.32
CA ASP A 234 -17.25 -3.76 18.49
C ASP A 234 -15.89 -3.80 19.19
N ILE A 235 -15.31 -2.63 19.46
CA ILE A 235 -13.99 -2.53 20.10
C ILE A 235 -14.08 -3.06 21.53
N LYS A 236 -13.12 -3.92 21.89
CA LYS A 236 -13.00 -4.50 23.23
C LYS A 236 -11.59 -4.32 23.77
N ASP A 237 -11.49 -4.38 25.10
CA ASP A 237 -10.23 -4.21 25.84
C ASP A 237 -9.22 -5.36 25.60
N ASP A 238 -9.69 -6.52 25.14
CA ASP A 238 -8.86 -7.70 24.89
C ASP A 238 -8.29 -7.78 23.47
N PHE A 239 -8.59 -6.78 22.62
CA PHE A 239 -7.99 -6.70 21.28
C PHE A 239 -6.54 -6.27 21.41
N LYS A 240 -5.66 -6.95 20.67
CA LYS A 240 -4.27 -6.56 20.54
C LYS A 240 -3.95 -6.21 19.10
N TYR A 241 -3.02 -5.28 18.93
CA TYR A 241 -2.64 -4.75 17.63
C TYR A 241 -1.15 -4.95 17.42
N TYR A 242 -0.76 -5.40 16.23
CA TYR A 242 0.62 -5.70 15.90
C TYR A 242 1.02 -5.11 14.56
N LEU A 243 2.29 -4.78 14.44
CA LEU A 243 2.92 -4.40 13.18
C LEU A 243 4.15 -5.28 12.92
N PRO A 244 4.45 -5.60 11.66
CA PRO A 244 5.63 -6.38 11.34
C PRO A 244 6.91 -5.56 11.60
N ASN A 245 7.97 -6.26 11.99
CA ASN A 245 9.29 -5.66 12.16
C ASN A 245 9.76 -5.02 10.85
N GLY A 246 10.45 -3.88 10.97
CA GLY A 246 10.89 -3.08 9.82
C GLY A 246 9.84 -2.12 9.28
N TYR A 247 8.58 -2.22 9.69
CA TYR A 247 7.60 -1.15 9.50
C TYR A 247 7.62 -0.19 10.68
N GLN A 248 7.47 1.10 10.40
CA GLN A 248 7.30 2.14 11.42
C GLN A 248 6.17 3.05 10.97
N PRO A 249 4.99 2.99 11.62
CA PRO A 249 3.84 3.78 11.20
C PRO A 249 4.13 5.26 11.44
N LYS A 250 3.62 6.11 10.56
CA LYS A 250 3.54 7.54 10.83
C LYS A 250 2.52 7.80 11.92
N GLU A 251 2.71 8.90 12.64
CA GLU A 251 1.82 9.28 13.74
C GLU A 251 0.36 9.33 13.29
N PHE A 252 0.10 9.96 12.14
CA PHE A 252 -1.24 10.10 11.58
C PHE A 252 -1.95 8.77 11.26
N GLU A 253 -1.22 7.66 11.05
CA GLU A 253 -1.81 6.35 10.73
C GLU A 253 -2.59 5.77 11.91
N ASN A 254 -2.35 6.30 13.11
CA ASN A 254 -2.98 5.92 14.35
C ASN A 254 -4.03 6.95 14.84
N GLU A 255 -4.28 8.01 14.07
CA GLU A 255 -5.23 9.07 14.43
C GLU A 255 -6.64 8.66 14.01
N GLU A 256 -7.62 8.84 14.91
CA GLU A 256 -9.01 8.45 14.65
C GLU A 256 -9.58 9.14 13.40
N GLU A 257 -9.30 10.44 13.21
CA GLU A 257 -9.74 11.20 12.04
C GLU A 257 -9.31 10.53 10.73
N PHE A 258 -8.09 10.00 10.70
CA PHE A 258 -7.58 9.28 9.55
C PHE A 258 -8.26 7.91 9.39
N LEU A 259 -8.42 7.16 10.47
CA LEU A 259 -9.06 5.83 10.44
C LEU A 259 -10.55 5.88 10.07
N HIS A 260 -11.28 6.95 10.43
CA HIS A 260 -12.66 7.15 9.97
C HIS A 260 -12.76 7.31 8.45
N GLN A 261 -11.68 7.78 7.80
CA GLN A 261 -11.68 8.11 6.38
C GLN A 261 -10.93 7.07 5.53
N SER A 262 -10.21 6.14 6.15
CA SER A 262 -9.30 5.23 5.47
C SER A 262 -9.98 4.08 4.73
N TYR A 263 -11.26 3.80 5.01
CA TYR A 263 -12.06 2.82 4.27
C TYR A 263 -13.45 3.35 3.92
N GLN A 264 -13.84 3.22 2.65
CA GLN A 264 -15.14 3.65 2.13
C GLN A 264 -15.83 2.56 1.27
N GLY A 265 -15.38 1.31 1.41
CA GLY A 265 -15.88 0.18 0.64
C GLY A 265 -17.11 -0.49 1.29
N ILE A 266 -17.50 -1.64 0.74
CA ILE A 266 -18.61 -2.43 1.29
C ILE A 266 -18.15 -3.09 2.59
N ILE A 267 -18.98 -2.95 3.64
CA ILE A 267 -18.82 -3.63 4.92
C ILE A 267 -19.88 -4.73 5.01
N LYS A 268 -19.46 -5.97 5.27
CA LYS A 268 -20.36 -7.09 5.55
C LYS A 268 -20.58 -7.18 7.05
N ASN A 269 -21.80 -6.88 7.49
CA ASN A 269 -22.19 -6.99 8.90
C ASN A 269 -22.06 -8.44 9.37
N GLY A 270 -21.20 -8.66 10.38
CA GLY A 270 -21.14 -9.89 11.15
C GLY A 270 -19.95 -10.77 10.82
N GLY A 271 -18.78 -10.47 11.40
CA GLY A 271 -17.90 -11.55 11.81
C GLY A 271 -18.47 -12.14 13.10
N LYS A 272 -18.92 -13.39 13.07
CA LYS A 272 -19.00 -14.14 14.34
C LYS A 272 -17.56 -14.31 14.79
N THR A 273 -17.10 -13.50 15.72
CA THR A 273 -16.01 -13.95 16.61
C THR A 273 -16.60 -15.16 17.33
N GLN A 274 -16.21 -16.37 16.89
CA GLN A 274 -16.54 -17.59 17.60
C GLN A 274 -15.83 -17.59 18.96
#